data_AF-A0A349YMN0-F1
#
_entry.id   AF-A0A349YMN0-F1
#
_cell.length_a   1.000
_cell.length_b   1.000
_cell.length_c   1.000
_cell.angle_alpha   90.00
_cell.angle_beta   90.00
_cell.angle_gamma   90.00
#
_symmetry.space_group_name_H-M   'P 1'
#
loop_
_entity.id
_entity.type
_entity.pdbx_description
1 polymer ?
#
loop_
_entity_poly.entity_id
_entity_poly.type
_entity_poly.pdbx_seq_one_letter_code
_entity_poly.pdbx_strand_id
1 'polypeptide(L)'
;MEYNPKPIDISNIEIDNELNDLLECLAKNSHDMWAQRRISDGWTLGDKRDDERKRHPGLIPYERLPESEKEYDRISVVSTLKAIIALGYKIQK
;
A
#
# COMPACT_ATOMS: atom_id res chain seq x y z
N MET A 1 -14.66 15.00 -22.35
CA MET A 1 -14.52 15.39 -20.93
C MET A 1 -13.15 14.94 -20.48
N GLU A 2 -12.37 15.84 -19.92
CA GLU A 2 -11.04 15.54 -19.37
C GLU A 2 -11.20 15.00 -17.95
N TYR A 3 -10.39 14.01 -17.58
CA TYR A 3 -10.41 13.43 -16.24
C TYR A 3 -9.88 14.45 -15.23
N ASN A 4 -10.66 14.75 -14.19
CA ASN A 4 -10.27 15.67 -13.11
C ASN A 4 -10.41 14.97 -11.75
N PRO A 5 -9.31 14.44 -11.16
CA PRO A 5 -9.35 13.72 -9.89
C PRO A 5 -9.75 14.64 -8.73
N LYS A 6 -10.64 14.16 -7.86
CA LYS A 6 -11.10 14.86 -6.65
C LYS A 6 -10.99 13.93 -5.43
N PRO A 7 -9.79 13.77 -4.85
CA PRO A 7 -9.61 12.94 -3.67
C PRO A 7 -10.34 13.54 -2.45
N ILE A 8 -10.62 12.70 -1.46
CA ILE A 8 -11.15 13.15 -0.16
C ILE A 8 -10.09 14.04 0.50
N ASP A 9 -10.50 15.19 1.03
CA ASP A 9 -9.61 16.06 1.79
C ASP A 9 -9.28 15.40 3.14
N ILE A 10 -8.02 15.07 3.31
CA ILE A 10 -7.46 14.41 4.50
C ILE A 10 -6.39 15.26 5.19
N SER A 11 -6.24 16.53 4.78
CA SER A 11 -5.18 17.43 5.25
C SER A 11 -5.21 17.66 6.76
N ASN A 12 -6.41 17.73 7.34
CA ASN A 12 -6.64 17.97 8.77
C ASN A 12 -6.92 16.69 9.58
N ILE A 13 -6.68 15.51 8.99
CA ILE A 13 -6.89 14.24 9.68
C ILE A 13 -5.57 13.76 10.26
N GLU A 14 -5.56 13.54 11.57
CA GLU A 14 -4.47 12.91 12.30
C GLU A 14 -4.83 11.45 12.60
N ILE A 15 -3.83 10.57 12.51
CA ILE A 15 -3.95 9.18 12.90
C ILE A 15 -3.35 9.04 14.29
N ASP A 16 -4.08 8.39 15.20
CA ASP A 16 -3.57 8.07 16.52
C ASP A 16 -2.38 7.10 16.44
N ASN A 17 -1.35 7.33 17.26
CA ASN A 17 -0.17 6.46 17.35
C ASN A 17 -0.54 5.02 17.72
N GLU A 18 -1.67 4.79 18.40
CA GLU A 18 -2.20 3.44 18.68
C GLU A 18 -2.47 2.62 17.41
N LEU A 19 -2.63 3.28 16.25
CA LEU A 19 -2.88 2.62 14.96
C LEU A 19 -1.59 2.33 14.18
N ASN A 20 -0.40 2.66 14.68
CA ASN A 20 0.86 2.43 13.96
C ASN A 20 1.10 0.96 13.63
N ASP A 21 0.86 0.05 14.59
CA ASP A 21 0.98 -1.39 14.35
C ASP A 21 -0.04 -1.89 13.32
N LEU A 22 -1.25 -1.31 13.33
CA LEU A 22 -2.28 -1.61 12.33
C LEU A 22 -1.85 -1.15 10.94
N LEU A 23 -1.27 0.05 10.82
CA LEU A 23 -0.78 0.60 9.56
C LEU A 23 0.29 -0.31 8.92
N GLU A 24 1.27 -0.75 9.71
CA GLU A 24 2.31 -1.66 9.23
C GLU A 24 1.74 -3.02 8.80
N CYS A 25 0.81 -3.57 9.58
CA CYS A 25 0.13 -4.82 9.25
C CYS A 25 -0.65 -4.70 7.92
N LEU A 26 -1.36 -3.59 7.72
CA LEU A 26 -2.12 -3.34 6.50
C LEU A 26 -1.21 -3.08 5.29
N ALA A 27 -0.06 -2.41 5.47
CA ALA A 27 0.92 -2.17 4.42
C ALA A 27 1.50 -3.52 3.94
N LYS A 28 1.94 -4.35 4.88
CA LYS A 28 2.41 -5.71 4.61
C LYS A 28 1.34 -6.55 3.89
N ASN A 29 0.10 -6.55 4.40
CA ASN A 29 -0.98 -7.30 3.78
C ASN A 29 -1.28 -6.81 2.35
N SER A 30 -1.21 -5.51 2.11
CA SER A 30 -1.40 -4.93 0.76
C SER A 30 -0.32 -5.41 -0.20
N HIS A 31 0.94 -5.42 0.25
CA HIS A 31 2.06 -5.98 -0.50
C HIS A 31 1.87 -7.48 -0.79
N ASP A 32 1.51 -8.27 0.22
CA ASP A 32 1.31 -9.71 0.08
C ASP A 32 0.18 -10.02 -0.92
N MET A 33 -0.92 -9.27 -0.89
CA MET A 33 -2.01 -9.40 -1.86
C MET A 33 -1.55 -9.03 -3.29
N TRP A 34 -0.75 -7.97 -3.44
CA TRP A 34 -0.18 -7.60 -4.74
C TRP A 34 0.75 -8.71 -5.26
N ALA A 35 1.65 -9.21 -4.40
CA ALA A 35 2.61 -10.24 -4.76
C ALA A 35 1.90 -11.55 -5.13
N GLN A 36 0.89 -11.95 -4.36
CA GLN A 36 0.07 -13.12 -4.65
C GLN A 36 -0.60 -13.04 -6.02
N ARG A 37 -1.21 -11.89 -6.35
CA ARG A 37 -1.84 -11.67 -7.66
C ARG A 37 -0.81 -11.74 -8.78
N ARG A 38 0.33 -11.06 -8.63
CA ARG A 38 1.42 -11.09 -9.61
C ARG A 38 1.94 -12.51 -9.84
N ILE A 39 2.18 -13.27 -8.79
CA ILE A 39 2.62 -14.67 -8.90
C ILE A 39 1.56 -15.52 -9.64
N SER A 40 0.28 -15.35 -9.29
CA SER A 40 -0.83 -16.01 -9.99
C SER A 40 -0.90 -15.66 -11.48
N ASP A 41 -0.53 -14.44 -11.85
CA ASP A 41 -0.46 -13.97 -13.23
C ASP A 41 0.82 -14.43 -13.96
N GLY A 42 1.64 -15.26 -13.33
CA GLY A 42 2.88 -15.82 -13.87
C GLY A 42 4.10 -14.91 -13.71
N TRP A 43 4.05 -13.93 -12.81
CA TRP A 43 5.23 -13.11 -12.51
C TRP A 43 6.23 -13.84 -11.61
N THR A 44 7.51 -13.54 -11.82
CA THR A 44 8.63 -14.14 -11.08
C THR A 44 9.60 -13.08 -10.57
N LEU A 45 10.43 -13.44 -9.59
CA LEU A 45 11.46 -12.54 -9.09
C LEU A 45 12.48 -12.18 -10.18
N GLY A 46 12.87 -10.91 -10.26
CA GLY A 46 14.01 -10.50 -11.07
C GLY A 46 14.62 -9.19 -10.61
N ASP A 47 15.89 -8.99 -10.94
CA ASP A 47 16.69 -7.86 -10.42
C ASP A 47 16.14 -6.49 -10.84
N LYS A 48 15.39 -6.46 -11.95
CA LYS A 48 14.71 -5.28 -12.49
C LYS A 48 13.32 -5.68 -13.00
N ARG A 49 12.44 -4.69 -13.11
CA ARG A 49 11.13 -4.88 -13.72
C ARG A 49 11.27 -5.17 -15.21
N ASP A 50 10.69 -6.27 -15.66
CA ASP A 50 10.64 -6.70 -17.06
C ASP A 50 9.22 -7.22 -17.33
N ASP A 51 8.37 -6.39 -17.95
CA ASP A 51 6.96 -6.70 -18.14
C ASP A 51 6.74 -7.79 -19.21
N GLU A 52 7.63 -7.86 -20.22
CA GLU A 52 7.56 -8.88 -21.27
C GLU A 52 7.84 -10.28 -20.71
N ARG A 53 8.85 -10.41 -19.84
CA ARG A 53 9.20 -11.66 -19.16
C ARG A 53 8.48 -11.84 -17.83
N LYS A 54 7.61 -10.90 -17.45
CA LYS A 54 6.89 -10.86 -16.17
C LYS A 54 7.83 -11.02 -14.97
N ARG A 55 8.85 -10.17 -14.85
CA ARG A 55 9.77 -10.16 -13.71
C ARG A 55 9.64 -8.88 -12.91
N HIS A 56 9.68 -8.98 -11.58
CA HIS A 56 9.63 -7.80 -10.72
C HIS A 56 10.53 -7.97 -9.47
N PRO A 57 11.32 -6.95 -9.08
CA PRO A 57 12.23 -7.03 -7.93
C PRO A 57 11.50 -7.10 -6.58
N GLY A 58 10.31 -6.49 -6.51
CA GLY A 58 9.47 -6.50 -5.32
C GLY A 58 8.83 -7.84 -4.97
N LEU A 59 8.99 -8.91 -5.77
CA LEU A 59 8.44 -10.24 -5.44
C LEU A 59 9.29 -10.97 -4.38
N ILE A 60 9.42 -10.32 -3.23
CA ILE A 60 10.15 -10.73 -2.03
C ILE A 60 9.28 -10.43 -0.80
N PRO A 61 9.58 -11.02 0.37
CA PRO A 61 8.88 -10.68 1.62
C PRO A 61 8.93 -9.18 1.91
N TYR A 62 7.84 -8.62 2.42
CA TYR A 62 7.69 -7.19 2.75
C TYR A 62 8.87 -6.66 3.57
N GLU A 63 9.35 -7.41 4.56
CA GLU A 63 10.44 -6.99 5.44
C GLU A 63 11.77 -6.74 4.69
N ARG A 64 11.94 -7.36 3.52
CA ARG A 64 13.15 -7.25 2.68
C ARG A 64 13.04 -6.17 1.61
N LEU A 65 11.89 -5.50 1.49
CA LEU A 65 11.77 -4.37 0.58
C LEU A 65 12.67 -3.21 1.01
N PRO A 66 13.14 -2.40 0.05
CA PRO A 66 13.71 -1.10 0.35
C PRO A 66 12.71 -0.23 1.14
N GLU A 67 13.20 0.57 2.08
CA GLU A 67 12.32 1.46 2.87
C GLU A 67 11.52 2.43 2.00
N SER A 68 12.03 2.84 0.84
CA SER A 68 11.30 3.67 -0.11
C SER A 68 10.05 2.98 -0.68
N GLU A 69 10.11 1.66 -0.89
CA GLU A 69 8.96 0.88 -1.38
C GLU A 69 7.95 0.64 -0.26
N LYS A 70 8.44 0.30 0.95
CA LYS A 70 7.57 0.19 2.13
C LYS A 70 6.84 1.49 2.42
N GLU A 71 7.51 2.62 2.26
CA GLU A 71 6.92 3.94 2.45
C GLU A 71 5.79 4.22 1.47
N TYR A 72 5.92 3.77 0.22
CA TYR A 72 4.83 3.86 -0.75
C TYR A 72 3.60 3.07 -0.30
N ASP A 73 3.79 1.84 0.18
CA ASP A 73 2.70 1.02 0.72
C ASP A 73 2.06 1.69 1.96
N ARG A 74 2.87 2.21 2.87
CA ARG A 74 2.42 2.93 4.06
C ARG A 74 1.60 4.17 3.71
N ILE A 75 2.06 5.00 2.78
CA ILE A 75 1.34 6.21 2.35
C ILE A 75 -0.05 5.85 1.83
N SER A 76 -0.18 4.76 1.08
CA SER A 76 -1.45 4.29 0.54
C SER A 76 -2.43 3.90 1.66
N VAL A 77 -1.95 3.13 2.65
CA VAL A 77 -2.74 2.73 3.82
C VAL A 77 -3.11 3.93 4.69
N VAL A 78 -2.14 4.81 5.01
CA VAL A 78 -2.36 6.03 5.79
C VAL A 78 -3.42 6.90 5.14
N SER A 79 -3.32 7.14 3.83
CA SER A 79 -4.29 7.93 3.09
C SER A 79 -5.69 7.31 3.14
N THR A 80 -5.76 5.98 3.05
CA THR A 80 -7.02 5.23 3.14
C THR A 80 -7.65 5.36 4.54
N LEU A 81 -6.87 5.18 5.61
CA LEU A 81 -7.39 5.34 6.98
C LEU A 81 -7.81 6.77 7.27
N LYS A 82 -7.04 7.77 6.83
CA LYS A 82 -7.43 9.17 6.98
C LYS A 82 -8.74 9.47 6.24
N ALA A 83 -8.93 8.91 5.05
CA ALA A 83 -10.18 9.06 4.31
C ALA A 83 -11.36 8.42 5.05
N ILE A 84 -11.19 7.23 5.64
CA ILE A 84 -12.21 6.58 6.47
C ILE A 84 -12.60 7.47 7.65
N ILE A 85 -11.61 8.06 8.33
CA ILE A 85 -11.86 8.99 9.46
C ILE A 85 -12.52 10.28 8.99
N ALA A 86 -12.09 10.86 7.86
CA ALA A 86 -12.71 12.05 7.26
C ALA A 86 -14.19 11.82 6.92
N LEU A 87 -14.56 10.58 6.60
CA LEU A 87 -15.94 10.16 6.32
C LEU A 87 -16.77 9.89 7.60
N GLY A 88 -16.20 10.12 8.79
CA GLY A 88 -16.91 10.04 10.08
C GLY A 88 -16.84 8.68 10.78
N TYR A 89 -16.01 7.75 10.29
CA TYR A 89 -15.81 6.47 10.95
C TYR A 89 -14.74 6.56 12.05
N LYS A 90 -14.87 5.71 13.06
CA LYS A 90 -13.88 5.53 14.12
C LYS A 90 -13.30 4.13 14.06
N ILE A 91 -11.98 4.03 14.19
CA ILE A 91 -11.26 2.75 14.24
C ILE A 91 -10.88 2.50 15.70
N GLN A 92 -11.28 1.35 16.24
CA GLN A 92 -10.97 0.91 17.60
C GLN A 92 -10.71 -0.61 17.58
N LYS A 93 -9.88 -1.09 18.50
CA LYS A 93 -9.59 -2.53 18.67
C LYS A 93 -10.73 -3.25 19.38
#